data_AF-A0A7X6TK90-F1
#
_entry.id   AF-A0A7X6TK90-F1
#
_cell.length_a   1.000
_cell.length_b   1.000
_cell.length_c   1.000
_cell.angle_alpha   90.00
_cell.angle_beta   90.00
_cell.angle_gamma   90.00
#
_symmetry.space_group_name_H-M   'P 1'
#
loop_
_entity.id
_entity.type
_entity.pdbx_description
1 polymer ?
#
loop_
_entity_poly.entity_id
_entity_poly.type
_entity_poly.pdbx_seq_one_letter_code
_entity_poly.pdbx_strand_id
1 'polypeptide(L)'
;MHRHRLRSLLTIASGAICFLVLVLALQNIFGLRETFWQAPGEGLIVVVLLVCLFVWRLRDLDPLARADGLRRFALSALFVAVLAAPLAAQLDFLGRSATAVAGQLAAAEQGAGARVLAVVQGFPAAYEDYLKREFRLPHWFVQLNALVKVHLLRVSPNNNIALGTDGFYFEGMGTSRVEGEIVECFDNIADYMGQAPFTEAELLQWKIALEQRRYWLQQRGSEYVFVLAPTKAFVYPEHLPASLQQVRGRSRYEQLSSYLREHADIPFIDLLPPLLAAKDRADSPLLFYKTDFHWNFYGAFVAYRAIIDQLARFFPQYPFPAPELA
;
A
#
# COMPACT_ATOMS: atom_id res chain seq x y z
N MET A 1 13.67 -41.18 15.66
CA MET A 1 13.68 -39.95 14.80
C MET A 1 12.50 -39.00 15.01
N HIS A 2 11.28 -39.46 15.34
CA HIS A 2 10.11 -38.56 15.47
C HIS A 2 10.13 -37.61 16.69
N ARG A 3 10.63 -38.07 17.86
CA ARG A 3 10.68 -37.26 19.10
C ARG A 3 11.64 -36.06 19.03
N HIS A 4 12.67 -36.12 18.18
CA HIS A 4 13.65 -35.05 18.05
C HIS A 4 13.16 -33.89 17.16
N ARG A 5 12.39 -34.20 16.11
CA ARG A 5 11.71 -33.20 15.25
C ARG A 5 10.56 -32.50 15.98
N LEU A 6 9.82 -33.22 16.82
CA LEU A 6 8.76 -32.64 17.65
C LEU A 6 9.32 -31.66 18.69
N ARG A 7 10.44 -32.02 19.35
CA ARG A 7 11.11 -31.15 20.32
C ARG A 7 11.66 -29.87 19.68
N SER A 8 12.22 -29.94 18.48
CA SER A 8 12.77 -28.75 17.79
C SER A 8 11.68 -27.81 17.28
N LEU A 9 10.55 -28.35 16.78
CA LEU A 9 9.36 -27.55 16.46
C LEU A 9 8.74 -26.90 17.70
N LEU A 10 8.68 -27.62 18.82
CA LEU A 10 8.20 -27.09 20.10
C LEU A 10 9.11 -25.97 20.64
N THR A 11 10.43 -26.09 20.51
CA THR A 11 11.36 -25.04 20.96
C THR A 11 11.25 -23.77 20.11
N ILE A 12 11.13 -23.91 18.78
CA ILE A 12 10.95 -22.76 17.88
C ILE A 12 9.58 -22.10 18.09
N ALA A 13 8.51 -22.90 18.21
CA ALA A 13 7.19 -22.40 18.54
C ALA A 13 7.17 -21.69 19.91
N SER A 14 7.86 -22.24 20.92
CA SER A 14 7.97 -21.61 22.24
C SER A 14 8.74 -20.29 22.22
N GLY A 15 9.75 -20.15 21.35
CA GLY A 15 10.48 -18.89 21.18
C GLY A 15 9.63 -17.80 20.53
N ALA A 16 8.88 -18.15 19.48
CA ALA A 16 7.96 -17.24 18.81
C ALA A 16 6.78 -16.84 19.72
N ILE A 17 6.23 -17.80 20.48
CA ILE A 17 5.15 -17.54 21.45
C ILE A 17 5.66 -16.69 22.61
N CYS A 18 6.84 -16.96 23.17
CA CYS A 18 7.43 -16.11 24.22
C CYS A 18 7.73 -14.69 23.71
N PHE A 19 8.18 -14.53 22.46
CA PHE A 19 8.37 -13.21 21.87
C PHE A 19 7.04 -12.47 21.68
N LEU A 20 6.01 -13.15 21.17
CA LEU A 20 4.68 -12.56 20.98
C LEU A 20 4.04 -12.18 22.32
N VAL A 21 4.14 -13.06 23.32
CA VAL A 21 3.64 -12.83 24.68
C VAL A 21 4.43 -11.71 25.36
N LEU A 22 5.75 -11.60 25.14
CA LEU A 22 6.56 -10.49 25.65
C LEU A 22 6.13 -9.17 25.00
N VAL A 23 5.91 -9.13 23.69
CA VAL A 23 5.43 -7.92 22.98
C VAL A 23 4.04 -7.51 23.48
N LEU A 24 3.12 -8.47 23.63
CA LEU A 24 1.76 -8.22 24.14
C LEU A 24 1.75 -7.84 25.63
N ALA A 25 2.62 -8.45 26.44
CA ALA A 25 2.77 -8.12 27.86
C ALA A 25 3.42 -6.75 28.04
N LEU A 26 4.39 -6.37 27.21
CA LEU A 26 4.96 -5.02 27.21
C LEU A 26 3.92 -3.98 26.79
N GLN A 27 3.03 -4.30 25.84
CA GLN A 27 1.90 -3.43 25.50
C GLN A 27 0.91 -3.25 26.65
N ASN A 28 0.62 -4.31 27.41
CA ASN A 28 -0.36 -4.29 28.49
C ASN A 28 0.19 -3.71 29.82
N ILE A 29 1.45 -4.00 30.15
CA ILE A 29 2.11 -3.56 31.40
C ILE A 29 2.47 -2.07 31.35
N PHE A 30 2.94 -1.58 30.20
CA PHE A 30 3.41 -0.19 30.09
C PHE A 30 2.34 0.81 29.65
N GLY A 31 1.11 0.35 29.37
CA GLY A 31 0.00 1.24 29.00
C GLY A 31 0.41 2.27 27.94
N LEU A 32 1.18 1.82 26.94
CA LEU A 32 1.92 2.70 26.02
C LEU A 32 0.93 3.48 25.14
N ARG A 33 0.52 4.65 25.64
CA ARG A 33 -0.17 5.66 24.85
C ARG A 33 0.69 6.05 23.65
N GLU A 34 0.03 6.51 22.58
CA GLU A 34 0.55 6.79 21.24
C GLU A 34 1.86 7.61 21.16
N THR A 35 2.26 8.27 22.23
CA THR A 35 3.44 9.14 22.30
C THR A 35 4.78 8.40 22.41
N PHE A 36 4.80 7.14 22.85
CA PHE A 36 6.06 6.38 23.06
C PHE A 36 6.82 6.13 21.74
N TRP A 37 6.10 5.82 20.65
CA TRP A 37 6.72 5.46 19.37
C TRP A 37 7.09 6.64 18.47
N GLN A 38 6.86 7.88 18.91
CA GLN A 38 7.16 9.09 18.11
C GLN A 38 8.59 9.62 18.32
N ALA A 39 9.34 9.10 19.30
CA ALA A 39 10.72 9.50 19.55
C ALA A 39 11.73 8.51 18.91
N PRO A 40 12.66 8.96 18.04
CA PRO A 40 13.59 8.10 17.30
C PRO A 40 14.65 7.36 18.16
N GLY A 41 14.55 7.41 19.49
CA GLY A 41 15.49 6.77 20.42
C GLY A 41 15.01 5.46 21.05
N GLU A 42 13.70 5.19 21.07
CA GLU A 42 13.16 4.15 21.98
C GLU A 42 13.19 2.74 21.39
N GLY A 43 13.16 2.61 20.05
CA GLY A 43 13.45 1.34 19.37
C GLY A 43 14.89 0.85 19.59
N LEU A 44 15.84 1.77 19.81
CA LEU A 44 17.23 1.44 20.14
C LEU A 44 17.32 0.77 21.52
N ILE A 45 16.48 1.18 22.47
CA ILE A 45 16.46 0.64 23.84
C ILE A 45 16.07 -0.84 23.83
N VAL A 46 15.06 -1.21 23.03
CA VAL A 46 14.64 -2.61 22.89
C VAL A 46 15.74 -3.47 22.27
N VAL A 47 16.42 -2.97 21.23
CA VAL A 47 17.55 -3.67 20.59
C VAL A 47 18.72 -3.81 21.56
N VAL A 48 19.06 -2.75 22.31
CA VAL A 48 20.12 -2.76 23.33
C VAL A 48 19.80 -3.75 24.44
N LEU A 49 18.55 -3.79 24.92
CA LEU A 49 18.11 -4.75 25.95
C LEU A 49 18.21 -6.19 25.46
N LEU A 50 17.84 -6.49 24.21
CA LEU A 50 17.99 -7.81 23.61
C LEU A 50 19.47 -8.22 23.47
N VAL A 51 20.35 -7.29 23.09
CA VAL A 51 21.79 -7.51 23.02
C VAL A 51 22.39 -7.73 24.42
N CYS A 52 21.98 -6.96 25.42
CA CYS A 52 22.42 -7.14 26.81
C CYS A 52 21.98 -8.49 27.38
N LEU A 53 20.76 -8.94 27.08
CA LEU A 53 20.24 -10.26 27.48
C LEU A 53 21.02 -11.40 26.81
N PHE A 54 21.39 -11.23 25.54
CA PHE A 54 22.23 -12.18 24.80
C PHE A 54 23.66 -12.24 25.37
N VAL A 55 24.27 -11.10 25.68
CA VAL A 55 25.61 -11.01 26.28
C VAL A 55 25.63 -11.56 27.72
N TRP A 56 24.59 -11.30 28.51
CA TRP A 56 24.44 -11.87 29.85
C TRP A 56 24.35 -13.40 29.79
N ARG A 57 23.58 -13.94 28.85
CA ARG A 57 23.48 -15.38 28.60
C ARG A 57 24.81 -16.03 28.20
N LEU A 58 25.70 -15.28 27.54
CA LEU A 58 27.04 -15.73 27.18
C LEU A 58 28.03 -15.67 28.36
N ARG A 59 27.80 -14.79 29.34
CA ARG A 59 28.65 -14.65 30.55
C ARG A 59 28.47 -15.77 31.57
N ASP A 60 27.27 -16.36 31.65
CA ASP A 60 26.99 -17.48 32.57
C ASP A 60 27.47 -18.86 32.05
N LEU A 61 28.29 -18.89 31.00
CA LEU A 61 28.96 -20.10 30.54
C LEU A 61 30.24 -20.32 31.36
N ASP A 62 30.07 -21.05 32.47
CA ASP A 62 31.08 -21.41 33.48
C ASP A 62 32.45 -21.88 32.88
N PRO A 63 33.62 -21.36 33.32
CA PRO A 63 34.93 -21.68 32.72
C PRO A 63 35.50 -23.08 33.08
N LEU A 64 34.80 -23.88 33.90
CA LEU A 64 35.35 -25.09 34.54
C LEU A 64 35.12 -26.43 33.81
N ALA A 65 34.76 -26.43 32.53
CA ALA A 65 34.58 -27.68 31.77
C ALA A 65 35.55 -27.80 30.57
N ARG A 66 36.86 -27.88 30.83
CA ARG A 66 37.89 -27.91 29.75
C ARG A 66 37.82 -29.14 28.82
N ALA A 67 37.19 -30.25 29.21
CA ALA A 67 36.94 -31.41 28.33
C ALA A 67 35.63 -31.30 27.52
N ASP A 68 34.63 -30.59 28.05
CA ASP A 68 33.34 -30.34 27.38
C ASP A 68 33.33 -29.04 26.55
N GLY A 69 34.30 -28.15 26.76
CA GLY A 69 34.39 -26.85 26.09
C GLY A 69 34.56 -26.96 24.58
N LEU A 70 35.38 -27.90 24.09
CA LEU A 70 35.54 -28.14 22.65
C LEU A 70 34.24 -28.68 22.03
N ARG A 71 33.54 -29.57 22.74
CA ARG A 71 32.26 -30.13 22.28
C ARG A 71 31.15 -29.08 22.28
N ARG A 72 31.06 -28.25 23.33
CA ARG A 72 30.10 -27.15 23.42
C ARG A 72 30.40 -26.07 22.39
N PHE A 73 31.66 -25.72 22.18
CA PHE A 73 32.09 -24.80 21.13
C PHE A 73 31.75 -25.36 19.75
N ALA A 74 32.04 -26.64 19.47
CA ALA A 74 31.70 -27.27 18.19
C ALA A 74 30.19 -27.32 17.95
N LEU A 75 29.39 -27.61 18.99
CA LEU A 75 27.92 -27.59 18.90
C LEU A 75 27.37 -26.17 18.70
N SER A 76 27.93 -25.17 19.39
CA SER A 76 27.55 -23.75 19.20
C SER A 76 27.95 -23.25 17.81
N ALA A 77 29.14 -23.61 17.33
CA ALA A 77 29.61 -23.27 15.98
C ALA A 77 28.76 -23.96 14.92
N LEU A 78 28.40 -25.23 15.10
CA LEU A 78 27.48 -25.95 14.21
C LEU A 78 26.08 -25.31 14.22
N PHE A 79 25.59 -24.93 15.40
CA PHE A 79 24.30 -24.24 15.53
C PHE A 79 24.30 -22.89 14.81
N VAL A 80 25.34 -22.07 15.00
CA VAL A 80 25.52 -20.81 14.28
C VAL A 80 25.67 -21.05 12.78
N ALA A 81 26.41 -22.08 12.36
CA ALA A 81 26.55 -22.43 10.95
C ALA A 81 25.22 -22.86 10.32
N VAL A 82 24.40 -23.63 11.03
CA VAL A 82 23.05 -24.02 10.58
C VAL A 82 22.11 -22.81 10.51
N LEU A 83 22.20 -21.87 11.46
CA LEU A 83 21.45 -20.61 11.41
C LEU A 83 21.92 -19.67 10.29
N ALA A 84 23.23 -19.69 9.97
CA ALA A 84 23.82 -18.89 8.91
C ALA A 84 23.68 -19.53 7.53
N ALA A 85 23.43 -20.84 7.42
CA ALA A 85 23.33 -21.54 6.15
C ALA A 85 22.23 -21.01 5.21
N PRO A 86 21.01 -20.66 5.68
CA PRO A 86 20.01 -19.98 4.85
C PRO A 86 20.50 -18.62 4.32
N LEU A 87 21.22 -17.85 5.14
CA LEU A 87 21.79 -16.56 4.72
C LEU A 87 22.91 -16.76 3.69
N ALA A 88 23.79 -17.72 3.90
CA ALA A 88 24.85 -18.06 2.94
C ALA A 88 24.28 -18.56 1.61
N ALA A 89 23.24 -19.39 1.64
CA ALA A 89 22.53 -19.84 0.45
C ALA A 89 21.82 -18.70 -0.28
N GLN A 90 21.28 -17.71 0.46
CA GLN A 90 20.69 -16.50 -0.12
C GLN A 90 21.75 -15.60 -0.77
N LEU A 91 22.92 -15.44 -0.15
CA LEU A 91 24.02 -14.66 -0.74
C LEU A 91 24.58 -15.33 -2.01
N ASP A 92 24.72 -16.67 -2.02
CA ASP A 92 25.10 -17.43 -3.21
C ASP A 92 24.03 -17.30 -4.31
N PHE A 93 22.74 -17.40 -3.95
CA PHE A 93 21.64 -17.16 -4.88
C PHE A 93 21.70 -15.75 -5.48
N LEU A 94 21.86 -14.70 -4.66
CA LEU A 94 21.94 -13.31 -5.11
C LEU A 94 23.13 -13.07 -6.06
N GLY A 95 24.29 -13.64 -5.75
CA GLY A 95 25.47 -13.56 -6.61
C GLY A 95 25.26 -14.25 -7.95
N ARG A 96 24.68 -15.45 -7.94
CA ARG A 96 24.36 -16.21 -9.17
C ARG A 96 23.26 -15.55 -9.99
N SER A 97 22.25 -14.96 -9.36
CA SER A 97 21.18 -14.25 -10.06
C SER A 97 21.69 -12.97 -10.70
N ALA A 98 22.53 -12.20 -10.01
CA ALA A 98 23.11 -10.98 -10.55
C ALA A 98 23.98 -11.28 -11.78
N THR A 99 24.82 -12.32 -11.70
CA THR A 99 25.64 -12.76 -12.83
C THR A 99 24.81 -13.30 -14.00
N ALA A 100 23.72 -14.04 -13.73
CA ALA A 100 22.80 -14.51 -14.77
C ALA A 100 22.10 -13.36 -15.51
N VAL A 101 21.55 -12.38 -14.79
CA VAL A 101 20.85 -11.22 -15.39
C VAL A 101 21.82 -10.34 -16.17
N ALA A 102 22.99 -10.03 -15.61
CA ALA A 102 24.03 -9.28 -16.32
C ALA A 102 24.50 -10.02 -17.59
N GLY A 103 24.61 -11.35 -17.54
CA GLY A 103 24.92 -12.19 -18.69
C GLY A 103 23.87 -12.14 -19.78
N GLN A 104 22.57 -12.17 -19.43
CA GLN A 104 21.47 -12.05 -20.38
C GLN A 104 21.46 -10.70 -21.10
N LEU A 105 21.63 -9.60 -20.35
CA LEU A 105 21.69 -8.24 -20.91
C LEU A 105 22.91 -8.06 -21.83
N ALA A 106 24.08 -8.57 -21.43
CA ALA A 106 25.28 -8.51 -22.24
C ALA A 106 25.22 -9.42 -23.49
N ALA A 107 24.45 -10.51 -23.47
CA ALA A 107 24.31 -11.41 -24.62
C ALA A 107 23.41 -10.82 -25.73
N ALA A 108 22.54 -9.86 -25.39
CA ALA A 108 21.67 -9.18 -26.34
C ALA A 108 22.41 -8.19 -27.25
N GLU A 109 23.64 -7.80 -26.89
CA GLU A 109 24.39 -6.74 -27.57
C GLU A 109 25.70 -7.23 -28.21
N GLN A 110 26.08 -6.58 -29.32
CA GLN A 110 27.34 -6.80 -30.00
C GLN A 110 28.34 -5.66 -29.71
N GLY A 111 29.57 -6.04 -29.33
CA GLY A 111 30.64 -5.08 -29.01
C GLY A 111 30.75 -4.76 -27.52
N ALA A 112 31.99 -4.63 -27.04
CA ALA A 112 32.27 -4.51 -25.61
C ALA A 112 31.63 -3.28 -24.95
N GLY A 113 31.61 -2.12 -25.64
CA GLY A 113 31.00 -0.89 -25.13
C GLY A 113 29.48 -0.97 -25.02
N ALA A 114 28.80 -1.54 -26.02
CA ALA A 114 27.33 -1.70 -26.02
C ALA A 114 26.87 -2.66 -24.91
N ARG A 115 27.61 -3.75 -24.67
CA ARG A 115 27.32 -4.70 -23.58
C ARG A 115 27.39 -4.05 -22.20
N VAL A 116 28.42 -3.25 -21.95
CA VAL A 116 28.57 -2.55 -20.66
C VAL A 116 27.44 -1.55 -20.48
N LEU A 117 27.09 -0.78 -21.52
CA LEU A 117 26.01 0.19 -21.46
C LEU A 117 24.64 -0.47 -21.18
N ALA A 118 24.34 -1.58 -21.87
CA ALA A 118 23.10 -2.33 -21.68
C ALA A 118 22.97 -2.91 -20.26
N VAL A 119 24.07 -3.42 -19.69
CA VAL A 119 24.08 -3.86 -18.29
C VAL A 119 23.86 -2.67 -17.36
N VAL A 120 24.60 -1.56 -17.52
CA VAL A 120 24.48 -0.41 -16.61
C VAL A 120 23.07 0.19 -16.61
N GLN A 121 22.44 0.32 -17.77
CA GLN A 121 21.11 0.91 -17.88
C GLN A 121 19.97 -0.06 -17.55
N GLY A 122 20.07 -1.31 -18.02
CA GLY A 122 18.99 -2.30 -17.92
C GLY A 122 19.03 -3.14 -16.65
N PHE A 123 20.18 -3.25 -15.97
CA PHE A 123 20.33 -4.16 -14.84
C PHE A 123 19.39 -3.89 -13.67
N PRO A 124 19.18 -2.64 -13.19
CA PRO A 124 18.31 -2.40 -12.04
C PRO A 124 16.90 -2.95 -12.22
N ALA A 125 16.24 -2.62 -13.34
CA ALA A 125 14.89 -3.07 -13.64
C ALA A 125 14.82 -4.58 -13.91
N ALA A 126 15.73 -5.10 -14.76
CA ALA A 126 15.75 -6.52 -15.11
C ALA A 126 16.06 -7.42 -13.90
N TYR A 127 16.92 -6.95 -12.99
CA TYR A 127 17.26 -7.67 -11.77
C TYR A 127 16.11 -7.64 -10.75
N GLU A 128 15.42 -6.51 -10.61
CA GLU A 128 14.22 -6.40 -9.78
C GLU A 128 13.12 -7.37 -10.26
N ASP A 129 12.88 -7.44 -11.58
CA ASP A 129 11.91 -8.36 -12.17
C ASP A 129 12.31 -9.84 -12.04
N TYR A 130 13.61 -10.15 -12.14
CA TYR A 130 14.11 -11.49 -11.86
C TYR A 130 13.85 -11.90 -10.41
N LEU A 131 14.20 -11.03 -9.44
CA LEU A 131 13.96 -11.31 -8.03
C LEU A 131 12.48 -11.47 -7.71
N LYS A 132 11.59 -10.67 -8.29
CA LYS A 132 10.13 -10.82 -8.12
C LYS A 132 9.61 -12.19 -8.54
N ARG A 133 10.22 -12.82 -9.56
CA ARG A 133 9.80 -14.13 -10.10
C ARG A 133 10.40 -15.31 -9.34
N GLU A 134 11.71 -15.25 -9.12
CA GLU A 134 12.50 -16.41 -8.68
C GLU A 134 12.77 -16.40 -7.17
N PHE A 135 12.84 -15.22 -6.53
CA PHE A 135 13.13 -15.12 -5.11
C PHE A 135 11.87 -15.35 -4.27
N ARG A 136 11.73 -16.57 -3.75
CA ARG A 136 10.60 -16.96 -2.89
C ARG A 136 11.02 -16.99 -1.43
N LEU A 137 10.68 -15.93 -0.69
CA LEU A 137 10.82 -15.94 0.76
C LEU A 137 9.80 -16.90 1.39
N PRO A 138 10.16 -17.59 2.48
CA PRO A 138 9.19 -18.31 3.30
C PRO A 138 8.04 -17.39 3.72
N HIS A 139 6.81 -17.91 3.69
CA HIS A 139 5.59 -17.12 3.97
C HIS A 139 5.65 -16.36 5.31
N TRP A 140 6.29 -16.93 6.33
CA TRP A 140 6.43 -16.29 7.63
C TRP A 140 7.34 -15.04 7.61
N PHE A 141 8.32 -14.96 6.71
CA PHE A 141 9.14 -13.75 6.53
C PHE A 141 8.32 -12.64 5.86
N VAL A 142 7.48 -13.00 4.89
CA VAL A 142 6.54 -12.07 4.25
C VAL A 142 5.55 -11.52 5.30
N GLN A 143 5.01 -12.39 6.15
CA GLN A 143 4.14 -12.01 7.26
C GLN A 143 4.86 -11.12 8.28
N LEU A 144 6.08 -11.48 8.69
CA LEU A 144 6.87 -10.68 9.62
C LEU A 144 7.17 -9.29 9.06
N ASN A 145 7.58 -9.20 7.79
CA ASN A 145 7.78 -7.93 7.10
C ASN A 145 6.49 -7.11 7.02
N ALA A 146 5.34 -7.73 6.72
CA ALA A 146 4.05 -7.06 6.74
C ALA A 146 3.68 -6.57 8.14
N LEU A 147 3.90 -7.38 9.18
CA LEU A 147 3.64 -7.00 10.58
C LEU A 147 4.52 -5.83 11.00
N VAL A 148 5.82 -5.84 10.67
CA VAL A 148 6.74 -4.72 10.94
C VAL A 148 6.29 -3.47 10.19
N LYS A 149 6.01 -3.57 8.88
CA LYS A 149 5.57 -2.41 8.09
C LYS A 149 4.27 -1.80 8.63
N VAL A 150 3.28 -2.63 8.94
CA VAL A 150 1.96 -2.18 9.42
C VAL A 150 2.01 -1.65 10.86
N HIS A 151 2.64 -2.39 11.79
CA HIS A 151 2.55 -2.08 13.23
C HIS A 151 3.68 -1.18 13.73
N LEU A 152 4.90 -1.31 13.17
CA LEU A 152 6.05 -0.50 13.58
C LEU A 152 6.18 0.75 12.71
N LEU A 153 6.16 0.59 11.38
CA LEU A 153 6.45 1.69 10.44
C LEU A 153 5.20 2.45 9.99
N ARG A 154 4.00 1.90 10.23
CA ARG A 154 2.72 2.46 9.76
C ARG A 154 2.67 2.70 8.25
N VAL A 155 3.41 1.90 7.48
CA VAL A 155 3.40 1.92 6.02
C VAL A 155 2.77 0.64 5.49
N SER A 156 2.10 0.73 4.35
CA SER A 156 1.55 -0.46 3.73
C SER A 156 2.67 -1.34 3.16
N PRO A 157 2.57 -2.67 3.28
CA PRO A 157 3.42 -3.59 2.55
C PRO A 157 3.13 -3.61 1.04
N ASN A 158 1.99 -3.06 0.61
CA ASN A 158 1.54 -2.97 -0.78
C ASN A 158 1.33 -1.49 -1.18
N ASN A 159 1.98 -1.04 -2.24
CA ASN A 159 1.94 0.36 -2.70
C ASN A 159 0.53 0.81 -3.14
N ASN A 160 -0.33 -0.12 -3.57
CA ASN A 160 -1.72 0.17 -3.95
C ASN A 160 -2.60 0.56 -2.77
N ILE A 161 -2.14 0.36 -1.54
CA ILE A 161 -2.86 0.66 -0.31
C ILE A 161 -2.07 1.71 0.46
N ALA A 162 -2.69 2.83 0.78
CA ALA A 162 -2.23 3.76 1.80
C ALA A 162 -2.95 3.46 3.12
N LEU A 163 -2.18 3.31 4.21
CA LEU A 163 -2.76 3.05 5.54
C LEU A 163 -3.23 4.36 6.17
N GLY A 164 -4.49 4.37 6.61
CA GLY A 164 -5.08 5.39 7.45
C GLY A 164 -5.11 5.00 8.93
N THR A 165 -5.79 5.82 9.73
CA THR A 165 -6.11 5.57 11.13
C THR A 165 -7.42 4.79 11.27
N ASP A 166 -7.72 4.25 12.46
CA ASP A 166 -9.00 3.58 12.78
C ASP A 166 -9.42 2.42 11.86
N GLY A 167 -8.42 1.77 11.25
CA GLY A 167 -8.58 0.64 10.33
C GLY A 167 -8.97 1.04 8.90
N PHE A 168 -8.87 2.32 8.53
CA PHE A 168 -9.16 2.79 7.18
C PHE A 168 -7.98 2.54 6.24
N TYR A 169 -8.28 2.01 5.06
CA TYR A 169 -7.38 1.91 3.93
C TYR A 169 -7.82 2.87 2.83
N PHE A 170 -6.84 3.50 2.18
CA PHE A 170 -7.02 4.42 1.07
C PHE A 170 -6.28 3.90 -0.16
N GLU A 171 -6.76 4.26 -1.33
CA GLU A 171 -6.10 3.87 -2.57
C GLU A 171 -4.78 4.64 -2.71
N GLY A 172 -3.69 3.90 -2.86
CA GLY A 172 -2.35 4.44 -3.00
C GLY A 172 -1.93 4.61 -4.46
N MET A 173 -0.73 4.14 -4.77
CA MET A 173 -0.18 4.15 -6.12
C MET A 173 -0.54 2.85 -6.84
N GLY A 174 -1.05 2.96 -8.07
CA GLY A 174 -1.46 1.80 -8.85
C GLY A 174 -1.25 2.00 -10.34
N THR A 175 -1.63 0.98 -11.11
CA THR A 175 -1.67 1.04 -12.56
C THR A 175 -3.06 0.67 -13.06
N SER A 176 -3.55 1.41 -14.03
CA SER A 176 -4.85 1.18 -14.67
C SER A 176 -4.66 0.98 -16.17
N ARG A 177 -5.34 -0.02 -16.71
CA ARG A 177 -5.42 -0.22 -18.16
C ARG A 177 -6.46 0.74 -18.71
N VAL A 178 -6.03 1.65 -19.58
CA VAL A 178 -6.91 2.71 -20.12
C VAL A 178 -7.60 2.22 -21.39
N GLU A 179 -6.83 1.86 -22.41
CA GLU A 179 -7.34 1.33 -23.68
C GLU A 179 -6.29 0.45 -24.35
N GLY A 180 -6.70 -0.66 -24.99
CA GLY A 180 -5.76 -1.54 -25.68
C GLY A 180 -4.68 -2.05 -24.73
N GLU A 181 -3.39 -1.90 -25.07
CA GLU A 181 -2.27 -2.28 -24.19
C GLU A 181 -1.73 -1.11 -23.36
N ILE A 182 -2.41 0.05 -23.37
CA ILE A 182 -1.98 1.24 -22.66
C ILE A 182 -2.25 1.09 -21.16
N VAL A 183 -1.19 1.17 -20.37
CA VAL A 183 -1.20 1.14 -18.91
C VAL A 183 -0.69 2.46 -18.38
N GLU A 184 -1.48 3.16 -17.58
CA GLU A 184 -1.10 4.40 -16.92
C GLU A 184 -0.91 4.18 -15.42
N CYS A 185 0.10 4.84 -14.86
CA CYS A 185 0.32 4.87 -13.42
C CYS A 185 -0.47 6.03 -12.82
N PHE A 186 -1.07 5.80 -11.66
CA PHE A 186 -1.73 6.84 -10.87
C PHE A 186 -1.26 6.78 -9.41
N ASP A 187 -1.35 7.91 -8.72
CA ASP A 187 -1.13 8.02 -7.28
C ASP A 187 -2.24 8.88 -6.67
N ASN A 188 -3.22 8.21 -6.06
CA ASN A 188 -4.41 8.89 -5.53
C ASN A 188 -4.12 9.71 -4.28
N ILE A 189 -3.09 9.37 -3.51
CA ILE A 189 -2.69 10.16 -2.35
C ILE A 189 -1.95 11.41 -2.81
N ALA A 190 -1.03 11.29 -3.77
CA ALA A 190 -0.36 12.44 -4.37
C ALA A 190 -1.37 13.39 -5.05
N ASP A 191 -2.35 12.86 -5.78
CA ASP A 191 -3.42 13.66 -6.38
C ASP A 191 -4.27 14.38 -5.32
N TYR A 192 -4.74 13.66 -4.30
CA TYR A 192 -5.48 14.25 -3.18
C TYR A 192 -4.67 15.37 -2.49
N MET A 193 -3.35 15.21 -2.36
CA MET A 193 -2.47 16.24 -1.78
C MET A 193 -2.19 17.42 -2.73
N GLY A 194 -2.66 17.37 -3.99
CA GLY A 194 -2.42 18.39 -5.01
C GLY A 194 -1.03 18.36 -5.62
N GLN A 195 -0.35 17.21 -5.60
CA GLN A 195 1.03 17.05 -6.10
C GLN A 195 1.10 16.64 -7.58
N ALA A 196 -0.04 16.27 -8.17
CA ALA A 196 -0.16 15.90 -9.58
C ALA A 196 -1.25 16.74 -10.28
N PRO A 197 -1.20 18.08 -10.24
CA PRO A 197 -2.24 18.94 -10.78
C PRO A 197 -2.39 18.76 -12.31
N PHE A 198 -3.58 19.05 -12.85
CA PHE A 198 -3.72 19.23 -14.28
C PHE A 198 -3.04 20.54 -14.72
N THR A 199 -2.50 20.52 -15.93
CA THR A 199 -2.21 21.71 -16.72
C THR A 199 -3.50 22.27 -17.32
N GLU A 200 -3.49 23.56 -17.70
CA GLU A 200 -4.63 24.16 -18.41
C GLU A 200 -4.93 23.44 -19.73
N ALA A 201 -3.90 22.95 -20.43
CA ALA A 201 -4.05 22.19 -21.66
C ALA A 201 -4.78 20.86 -21.42
N GLU A 202 -4.47 20.14 -20.35
CA GLU A 202 -5.18 18.90 -19.98
C GLU A 202 -6.63 19.18 -19.58
N LEU A 203 -6.90 20.26 -18.83
CA LEU A 203 -8.28 20.66 -18.50
C LEU A 203 -9.09 21.00 -19.76
N LEU A 204 -8.48 21.72 -20.71
CA LEU A 204 -9.10 22.02 -22.00
C LEU A 204 -9.37 20.73 -22.80
N GLN A 205 -8.45 19.77 -22.79
CA GLN A 205 -8.63 18.47 -23.44
C GLN A 205 -9.79 17.69 -22.82
N TRP A 206 -9.91 17.66 -21.49
CA TRP A 206 -11.06 17.06 -20.80
C TRP A 206 -12.38 17.70 -21.23
N LYS A 207 -12.45 19.02 -21.23
CA LYS A 207 -13.64 19.75 -21.69
C LYS A 207 -14.00 19.37 -23.13
N ILE A 208 -13.05 19.47 -24.06
CA ILE A 208 -13.27 19.17 -25.48
C ILE A 208 -13.76 17.74 -25.65
N ALA A 209 -13.12 16.76 -25.00
CA ALA A 209 -13.49 15.35 -25.12
C ALA A 209 -14.91 15.07 -24.61
N LEU A 210 -15.31 15.67 -23.49
CA LEU A 210 -16.64 15.50 -22.92
C LEU A 210 -17.74 16.17 -23.78
N GLU A 211 -17.49 17.37 -24.29
CA GLU A 211 -18.41 18.08 -25.19
C GLU A 211 -18.56 17.37 -26.53
N GLN A 212 -17.46 16.90 -27.12
CA GLN A 212 -17.51 16.11 -28.35
C GLN A 212 -18.31 14.83 -28.17
N ARG A 213 -18.14 14.15 -27.03
CA ARG A 213 -18.93 12.94 -26.71
C ARG A 213 -20.42 13.28 -26.56
N ARG A 214 -20.76 14.37 -25.87
CA ARG A 214 -22.15 14.87 -25.79
C ARG A 214 -22.72 15.11 -27.18
N TYR A 215 -22.04 15.90 -28.01
CA TYR A 215 -22.49 16.22 -29.36
C TYR A 215 -22.69 14.95 -30.20
N TRP A 216 -21.74 14.02 -30.16
CA TRP A 216 -21.80 12.77 -30.94
C TRP A 216 -22.99 11.88 -30.54
N LEU A 217 -23.32 11.82 -29.24
CA LEU A 217 -24.49 11.09 -28.73
C LEU A 217 -25.81 11.81 -29.04
N GLN A 218 -25.82 13.15 -28.94
CA GLN A 218 -27.00 13.96 -29.24
C GLN A 218 -27.43 13.80 -30.71
N GLN A 219 -26.49 13.74 -31.66
CA GLN A 219 -26.77 13.44 -33.06
C GLN A 219 -27.41 12.06 -33.30
N ARG A 220 -27.41 11.19 -32.28
CA ARG A 220 -28.02 9.84 -32.29
C ARG A 220 -29.24 9.74 -31.38
N GLY A 221 -29.77 10.88 -30.91
CA GLY A 221 -30.93 10.92 -30.02
C GLY A 221 -30.65 10.36 -28.62
N SER A 222 -29.39 10.36 -28.18
CA SER A 222 -28.99 9.94 -26.82
C SER A 222 -28.51 11.13 -26.01
N GLU A 223 -29.06 11.26 -24.79
CA GLU A 223 -28.59 12.26 -23.82
C GLU A 223 -27.28 11.81 -23.17
N TYR A 224 -26.43 12.77 -22.82
CA TYR A 224 -25.14 12.51 -22.19
C TYR A 224 -24.98 13.35 -20.92
N VAL A 225 -24.58 12.67 -19.83
CA VAL A 225 -24.25 13.29 -18.55
C VAL A 225 -22.92 12.73 -18.07
N PHE A 226 -22.03 13.61 -17.63
CA PHE A 226 -20.80 13.21 -16.97
C PHE A 226 -20.98 13.22 -15.46
N VAL A 227 -20.69 12.09 -14.80
CA VAL A 227 -20.78 11.95 -13.34
C VAL A 227 -19.38 11.80 -12.79
N LEU A 228 -18.98 12.70 -11.90
CA LEU A 228 -17.67 12.70 -11.26
C LEU A 228 -17.80 12.18 -9.82
N ALA A 229 -17.14 11.05 -9.57
CA ALA A 229 -17.12 10.38 -8.27
C ALA A 229 -15.84 10.71 -7.51
N PRO A 230 -15.91 11.10 -6.23
CA PRO A 230 -14.71 11.36 -5.43
C PRO A 230 -14.05 10.07 -4.99
N THR A 231 -12.75 10.15 -4.69
CA THR A 231 -12.06 9.10 -3.95
C THR A 231 -12.44 9.17 -2.46
N LYS A 232 -12.24 8.05 -1.76
CA LYS A 232 -12.49 7.94 -0.31
C LYS A 232 -11.71 8.97 0.53
N ALA A 233 -10.56 9.43 0.04
CA ALA A 233 -9.72 10.43 0.72
C ALA A 233 -10.43 11.79 0.86
N PHE A 234 -11.25 12.19 -0.11
CA PHE A 234 -12.04 13.42 -0.03
C PHE A 234 -13.22 13.31 0.95
N VAL A 235 -13.76 12.12 1.12
CA VAL A 235 -14.91 11.89 2.01
C VAL A 235 -14.46 11.67 3.45
N TYR A 236 -13.34 10.99 3.69
CA TYR A 236 -12.82 10.65 5.01
C TYR A 236 -11.38 11.15 5.26
N PRO A 237 -11.09 12.45 5.07
CA PRO A 237 -9.74 12.98 5.30
C PRO A 237 -9.30 12.85 6.76
N GLU A 238 -10.21 12.84 7.72
CA GLU A 238 -9.93 12.67 9.15
C GLU A 238 -9.32 11.31 9.50
N HIS A 239 -9.48 10.31 8.63
CA HIS A 239 -8.89 8.99 8.79
C HIS A 239 -7.57 8.81 8.03
N LEU A 240 -7.08 9.85 7.33
CA LEU A 240 -5.71 9.86 6.81
C LEU A 240 -4.70 10.12 7.94
N PRO A 241 -3.42 9.72 7.80
CA PRO A 241 -2.35 10.15 8.70
C PRO A 241 -2.33 11.68 8.83
N ALA A 242 -2.02 12.21 10.02
CA ALA A 242 -2.06 13.65 10.31
C ALA A 242 -1.31 14.53 9.29
N SER A 243 -0.18 14.04 8.75
CA SER A 243 0.60 14.73 7.72
C SER A 243 -0.10 14.86 6.36
N LEU A 244 -1.13 14.04 6.11
CA LEU A 244 -1.94 13.98 4.91
C LEU A 244 -3.36 14.52 5.13
N GLN A 245 -3.76 14.93 6.33
CA GLN A 245 -5.11 15.48 6.54
C GLN A 245 -5.26 16.89 5.96
N GLN A 246 -4.17 17.64 5.84
CA GLN A 246 -4.16 18.98 5.28
C GLN A 246 -3.71 18.96 3.82
N VAL A 247 -4.66 19.20 2.91
CA VAL A 247 -4.40 19.37 1.49
C VAL A 247 -3.52 20.60 1.27
N ARG A 248 -2.47 20.46 0.44
CA ARG A 248 -1.47 21.52 0.21
C ARG A 248 -1.62 22.24 -1.13
N GLY A 249 -2.44 21.72 -2.03
CA GLY A 249 -2.70 22.28 -3.37
C GLY A 249 -4.13 22.01 -3.83
N ARG A 250 -4.45 22.25 -5.11
CA ARG A 250 -5.74 21.82 -5.68
C ARG A 250 -5.55 20.45 -6.33
N SER A 251 -6.35 19.48 -5.93
CA SER A 251 -6.37 18.15 -6.56
C SER A 251 -6.92 18.19 -7.99
N ARG A 252 -6.67 17.16 -8.80
CA ARG A 252 -7.28 17.02 -10.13
C ARG A 252 -8.80 16.99 -10.06
N TYR A 253 -9.38 16.37 -9.02
CA TYR A 253 -10.82 16.37 -8.77
C TYR A 253 -11.39 17.78 -8.67
N GLU A 254 -10.81 18.61 -7.79
CA GLU A 254 -11.26 19.98 -7.56
C GLU A 254 -11.03 20.89 -8.78
N GLN A 255 -9.90 20.70 -9.48
CA GLN A 255 -9.60 21.44 -10.71
C GLN A 255 -10.62 21.12 -11.80
N LEU A 256 -10.86 19.83 -12.08
CA LEU A 256 -11.80 19.41 -13.11
C LEU A 256 -13.24 19.82 -12.76
N SER A 257 -13.68 19.62 -11.51
CA SER A 257 -15.03 20.03 -11.07
C SER A 257 -15.25 21.55 -11.25
N SER A 258 -14.30 22.39 -10.83
CA SER A 258 -14.36 23.85 -11.02
C SER A 258 -14.38 24.22 -12.49
N TYR A 259 -13.43 23.67 -13.26
CA TYR A 259 -13.24 24.00 -14.67
C TYR A 259 -14.46 23.63 -15.52
N LEU A 260 -15.05 22.44 -15.30
CA LEU A 260 -16.25 22.02 -16.02
C LEU A 260 -17.45 22.90 -15.66
N ARG A 261 -17.59 23.30 -14.39
CA ARG A 261 -18.68 24.18 -13.94
C ARG A 261 -18.60 25.58 -14.57
N GLU A 262 -17.40 26.10 -14.78
CA GLU A 262 -17.17 27.44 -15.29
C GLU A 262 -17.11 27.52 -16.82
N HIS A 263 -16.64 26.46 -17.48
CA HIS A 263 -16.28 26.53 -18.90
C HIS A 263 -17.00 25.53 -19.79
N ALA A 264 -17.50 24.40 -19.28
CA ALA A 264 -18.05 23.34 -20.13
C ALA A 264 -19.56 23.49 -20.35
N ASP A 265 -19.99 23.30 -21.60
CA ASP A 265 -21.40 23.14 -21.93
C ASP A 265 -21.72 21.64 -21.98
N ILE A 266 -21.83 21.01 -20.80
CA ILE A 266 -22.30 19.63 -20.63
C ILE A 266 -23.11 19.50 -19.33
N PRO A 267 -24.14 18.63 -19.28
CA PRO A 267 -24.70 18.19 -18.02
C PRO A 267 -23.65 17.44 -17.19
N PHE A 268 -23.40 17.92 -15.98
CA PHE A 268 -22.35 17.43 -15.09
C PHE A 268 -22.87 17.27 -13.66
N ILE A 269 -22.51 16.16 -13.02
CA ILE A 269 -22.90 15.83 -11.64
C ILE A 269 -21.64 15.58 -10.80
N ASP A 270 -21.44 16.40 -9.77
CA ASP A 270 -20.40 16.25 -8.76
C ASP A 270 -20.97 15.49 -7.55
N LEU A 271 -20.42 14.30 -7.26
CA LEU A 271 -20.91 13.46 -6.17
C LEU A 271 -20.28 13.76 -4.81
N LEU A 272 -19.25 14.60 -4.73
CA LEU A 272 -18.62 14.92 -3.44
C LEU A 272 -19.58 15.68 -2.50
N PRO A 273 -20.25 16.77 -2.93
CA PRO A 273 -21.18 17.50 -2.06
C PRO A 273 -22.30 16.62 -1.45
N PRO A 274 -23.05 15.78 -2.20
CA PRO A 274 -24.08 14.95 -1.61
C PRO A 274 -23.52 13.86 -0.68
N LEU A 275 -22.32 13.32 -0.96
CA LEU A 275 -21.67 12.37 -0.07
C LEU A 275 -21.24 13.03 1.25
N LEU A 276 -20.65 14.23 1.21
CA LEU A 276 -20.31 14.99 2.42
C LEU A 276 -21.57 15.34 3.23
N ALA A 277 -22.61 15.83 2.57
CA ALA A 277 -23.89 16.14 3.22
C ALA A 277 -24.57 14.90 3.84
N ALA A 278 -24.37 13.71 3.28
CA ALA A 278 -24.83 12.47 3.88
C ALA A 278 -23.96 12.04 5.07
N LYS A 279 -22.63 12.17 4.97
CA LYS A 279 -21.68 11.87 6.04
C LYS A 279 -21.94 12.73 7.28
N ASP A 280 -22.25 14.01 7.11
CA ASP A 280 -22.43 14.97 8.19
C ASP A 280 -23.74 14.80 8.99
N ARG A 281 -24.60 13.84 8.60
CA ARG A 281 -25.81 13.52 9.37
C ARG A 281 -25.43 12.78 10.65
N ALA A 282 -26.10 13.13 11.76
CA ALA A 282 -25.77 12.62 13.08
C ALA A 282 -25.83 11.08 13.21
N ASP A 283 -26.67 10.43 12.41
CA ASP A 283 -26.93 8.99 12.37
C ASP A 283 -26.34 8.31 11.13
N SER A 284 -25.48 8.99 10.37
CA SER A 284 -24.95 8.47 9.11
C SER A 284 -24.08 7.23 9.33
N PRO A 285 -24.40 6.07 8.71
CA PRO A 285 -23.45 4.99 8.63
C PRO A 285 -22.29 5.38 7.70
N LEU A 286 -21.21 4.60 7.74
CA LEU A 286 -20.11 4.79 6.78
C LEU A 286 -20.64 4.72 5.35
N LEU A 287 -20.10 5.55 4.46
CA LEU A 287 -20.41 5.59 3.03
C LEU A 287 -19.44 4.70 2.24
N PHE A 288 -18.28 4.37 2.82
CA PHE A 288 -17.22 3.55 2.23
C PHE A 288 -16.87 2.39 3.16
N TYR A 289 -16.45 1.26 2.58
CA TYR A 289 -15.86 0.18 3.36
C TYR A 289 -14.55 0.63 3.98
N LYS A 290 -14.20 0.13 5.18
CA LYS A 290 -12.94 0.52 5.84
C LYS A 290 -11.71 0.04 5.09
N THR A 291 -11.69 -1.22 4.64
CA THR A 291 -10.52 -1.87 4.03
C THR A 291 -10.59 -2.00 2.51
N ASP A 292 -11.61 -1.40 1.89
CA ASP A 292 -11.79 -1.30 0.43
C ASP A 292 -11.93 0.18 0.06
N PHE A 293 -11.62 0.52 -1.19
CA PHE A 293 -11.60 1.89 -1.69
C PHE A 293 -12.95 2.36 -2.25
N HIS A 294 -13.86 1.43 -2.51
CA HIS A 294 -15.20 1.71 -3.02
C HIS A 294 -16.15 2.12 -1.89
N TRP A 295 -17.19 2.85 -2.29
CA TRP A 295 -18.35 3.04 -1.42
C TRP A 295 -18.96 1.70 -1.02
N ASN A 296 -19.65 1.68 0.11
CA ASN A 296 -20.54 0.56 0.44
C ASN A 296 -21.92 0.80 -0.18
N PHE A 297 -22.86 -0.11 0.03
CA PHE A 297 -24.21 0.01 -0.53
C PHE A 297 -24.94 1.29 -0.10
N TYR A 298 -24.71 1.78 1.12
CA TYR A 298 -25.30 3.01 1.58
C TYR A 298 -24.74 4.23 0.85
N GLY A 299 -23.41 4.34 0.73
CA GLY A 299 -22.77 5.41 -0.07
C GLY A 299 -23.17 5.36 -1.55
N ALA A 300 -23.25 4.15 -2.12
CA ALA A 300 -23.73 3.94 -3.49
C ALA A 300 -25.19 4.41 -3.65
N PHE A 301 -26.05 4.17 -2.66
CA PHE A 301 -27.43 4.65 -2.67
C PHE A 301 -27.51 6.18 -2.60
N VAL A 302 -26.69 6.82 -1.75
CA VAL A 302 -26.60 8.29 -1.68
C VAL A 302 -26.18 8.87 -3.03
N ALA A 303 -25.14 8.31 -3.65
CA ALA A 303 -24.69 8.72 -4.97
C ALA A 303 -25.80 8.51 -6.03
N TYR A 304 -26.44 7.34 -6.03
CA TYR A 304 -27.56 7.03 -6.91
C TYR A 304 -28.70 8.05 -6.77
N ARG A 305 -29.07 8.43 -5.54
CA ARG A 305 -30.10 9.46 -5.30
C ARG A 305 -29.74 10.78 -5.94
N ALA A 306 -28.52 11.25 -5.68
CA ALA A 306 -28.03 12.50 -6.23
C ALA A 306 -28.00 12.48 -7.77
N ILE A 307 -27.63 11.34 -8.37
CA ILE A 307 -27.66 11.16 -9.82
C ILE A 307 -29.10 11.26 -10.34
N ILE A 308 -30.01 10.48 -9.80
CA ILE A 308 -31.41 10.44 -10.24
C ILE A 308 -32.09 11.81 -10.10
N ASP A 309 -31.87 12.52 -8.98
CA ASP A 309 -32.44 13.84 -8.76
C ASP A 309 -31.94 14.87 -9.78
N GLN A 310 -30.67 14.79 -10.18
CA GLN A 310 -30.11 15.66 -11.21
C GLN A 310 -30.57 15.26 -12.61
N LEU A 311 -30.65 13.96 -12.91
CA LEU A 311 -31.20 13.48 -14.19
C LEU A 311 -32.64 13.95 -14.39
N ALA A 312 -33.48 13.90 -13.36
CA ALA A 312 -34.85 14.40 -13.41
C ALA A 312 -34.92 15.92 -13.69
N ARG A 313 -33.92 16.70 -13.24
CA ARG A 313 -33.81 18.13 -13.54
C ARG A 313 -33.32 18.40 -14.95
N PHE A 314 -32.33 17.66 -15.42
CA PHE A 314 -31.77 17.83 -16.77
C PHE A 314 -32.75 17.36 -17.85
N PHE A 315 -33.50 16.28 -17.58
CA PHE A 315 -34.37 15.64 -18.56
C PHE A 315 -35.76 15.31 -17.98
N PRO A 316 -36.58 16.33 -17.69
CA PRO A 316 -37.90 16.14 -17.06
C PRO A 316 -38.87 15.30 -17.90
N GLN A 317 -38.57 15.07 -19.19
CA GLN A 317 -39.35 14.22 -20.09
C GLN A 317 -39.21 12.71 -19.81
N TYR A 318 -38.18 12.28 -19.06
CA TYR A 318 -37.96 10.86 -18.77
C TYR A 318 -38.37 10.51 -17.34
N PRO A 319 -38.97 9.32 -17.11
CA PRO A 319 -39.24 8.84 -15.76
C PRO A 319 -37.95 8.33 -15.11
N PHE A 320 -37.56 8.93 -13.99
CA PHE A 320 -36.46 8.43 -13.18
C PHE A 320 -36.99 7.88 -11.84
N PRO A 321 -36.97 6.56 -11.62
CA PRO A 321 -37.42 5.98 -10.37
C PRO A 321 -36.48 6.40 -9.23
N ALA A 322 -37.06 6.81 -8.11
CA ALA A 322 -36.38 7.29 -6.93
C ALA A 322 -36.84 6.49 -5.68
N PRO A 323 -36.51 5.19 -5.56
CA PRO A 323 -36.99 4.31 -4.48
C PRO A 323 -36.45 4.72 -3.11
N GLU A 324 -37.23 4.72 -2.03
CA GLU A 324 -36.67 5.01 -0.70
C GLU A 324 -35.78 3.87 -0.18
N LEU A 325 -34.84 4.20 0.70
CA LEU A 325 -34.07 3.19 1.46
C LEU A 325 -35.03 2.50 2.41
N ALA A 326 -35.18 1.17 2.27
CA ALA A 326 -36.06 0.34 3.07
C ALA A 326 -35.49 0.04 4.47
#